data_AF-A0A652KAH3-F1
#
_entry.id   AF-A0A652KAH3-F1
#
_cell.length_a   1.000
_cell.length_b   1.000
_cell.length_c   1.000
_cell.angle_alpha   90.00
_cell.angle_beta   90.00
_cell.angle_gamma   90.00
#
_symmetry.space_group_name_H-M   'P 1'
#
loop_
_entity.id
_entity.type
_entity.pdbx_description
1 polymer ?
#
loop_
_entity_poly.entity_id
_entity_poly.type
_entity_poly.pdbx_seq_one_letter_code
_entity_poly.pdbx_strand_id
1 'polypeptide(L)'
;MSGREYKKGATSSTTNCASVTTGALGGVLKRNGCGRVIRATYVKDGVAITVGVAVFSTEAEALKAKNQAAGGIAPLAGAGVGDFCRATVCLRRANSIGRYAYFTQAGFTDGRKVTKADKPIFQASDDVNSFAFNQIYARGRAQASAAAGAPGE
;
A
#
# COMPACT_ATOMS: atom_id res chain seq x y z
N MET A 1 -4.49 -8.71 -11.67
CA MET A 1 -4.74 -9.02 -10.24
C MET A 1 -5.93 -9.97 -10.20
N SER A 2 -5.86 -11.19 -9.63
CA SER A 2 -7.00 -12.14 -9.62
C SER A 2 -7.77 -12.22 -10.96
N GLY A 3 -7.06 -12.26 -12.10
CA GLY A 3 -7.64 -12.24 -13.46
C GLY A 3 -8.27 -10.91 -13.94
N ARG A 4 -8.36 -9.89 -13.09
CA ARG A 4 -8.87 -8.55 -13.41
C ARG A 4 -7.74 -7.58 -13.74
N GLU A 5 -7.95 -6.78 -14.77
CA GLU A 5 -7.03 -5.76 -15.23
C GLU A 5 -7.28 -4.42 -14.54
N TYR A 6 -6.19 -3.80 -14.08
CA TYR A 6 -6.20 -2.49 -13.44
C TYR A 6 -5.20 -1.60 -14.18
N LYS A 7 -5.62 -0.36 -14.48
CA LYS A 7 -4.70 0.63 -15.04
C LYS A 7 -3.77 1.10 -13.93
N LYS A 8 -2.46 0.89 -14.10
CA LYS A 8 -1.44 1.44 -13.21
C LYS A 8 -1.31 2.95 -13.46
N GLY A 9 -1.46 3.73 -12.41
CA GLY A 9 -1.21 5.16 -12.37
C GLY A 9 0.20 5.48 -11.89
N ALA A 10 0.35 6.61 -11.20
CA ALA A 10 1.64 7.08 -10.73
C ALA A 10 2.28 6.14 -9.70
N THR A 11 3.61 6.16 -9.66
CA THR A 11 4.44 5.51 -8.63
C THR A 11 5.38 6.51 -8.00
N SER A 12 5.70 6.33 -6.72
CA SER A 12 6.65 7.19 -6.00
C SER A 12 7.44 6.40 -4.98
N SER A 13 8.65 6.85 -4.64
CA SER A 13 9.40 6.33 -3.49
C SER A 13 10.00 7.48 -2.68
N THR A 14 10.00 7.36 -1.36
CA THR A 14 10.59 8.35 -0.45
C THR A 14 11.17 7.68 0.79
N THR A 15 12.26 8.25 1.32
CA THR A 15 12.81 7.88 2.64
C THR A 15 12.16 8.68 3.77
N ASN A 16 11.50 9.81 3.47
CA ASN A 16 10.68 10.53 4.44
C ASN A 16 9.31 9.85 4.56
N CYS A 17 9.25 8.71 5.27
CA CYS A 17 8.05 7.88 5.35
C CYS A 17 6.81 8.65 5.83
N ALA A 18 6.96 9.63 6.72
CA ALA A 18 5.83 10.39 7.26
C ALA A 18 5.17 11.32 6.23
N SER A 19 5.94 11.83 5.26
CA SER A 19 5.46 12.79 4.24
C SER A 19 4.37 12.25 3.32
N VAL A 20 4.20 10.92 3.25
CA VAL A 20 3.25 10.25 2.35
C VAL A 20 2.12 9.56 3.11
N THR A 21 1.79 10.08 4.29
CA THR A 21 0.76 9.53 5.17
C THR A 21 -0.28 10.57 5.54
N THR A 22 -1.38 10.10 6.12
CA THR A 22 -2.48 10.92 6.65
C THR A 22 -2.80 10.48 8.08
N GLY A 23 -3.31 11.41 8.89
CA GLY A 23 -3.59 11.14 10.30
C GLY A 23 -2.31 10.78 11.07
N ALA A 24 -2.43 9.88 12.04
CA ALA A 24 -1.32 9.51 12.91
C ALA A 24 -0.28 8.57 12.27
N LEU A 25 -0.52 8.08 11.05
CA LEU A 25 0.27 6.99 10.45
C LEU A 25 1.74 7.40 10.28
N GLY A 26 2.01 8.66 9.94
CA GLY A 26 3.38 9.15 9.81
C GLY A 26 4.20 9.00 11.09
N GLY A 27 3.59 9.30 12.24
CA GLY A 27 4.20 9.06 13.54
C GLY A 27 4.39 7.57 13.83
N VAL A 28 3.48 6.71 13.37
CA VAL A 28 3.59 5.24 13.46
C VAL A 28 4.78 4.71 12.68
N LEU A 29 4.92 5.14 11.43
CA LEU A 29 6.02 4.69 10.58
C LEU A 29 7.36 5.18 11.12
N LYS A 30 7.44 6.45 11.54
CA LYS A 30 8.68 7.04 12.07
C LYS A 30 9.17 6.33 13.33
N ARG A 31 8.30 6.13 14.33
CA ARG A 31 8.70 5.52 15.62
C ARG A 31 9.05 4.04 15.54
N ASN A 32 8.59 3.33 14.51
CA ASN A 32 8.91 1.92 14.29
C ASN A 32 10.08 1.73 13.30
N GLY A 33 10.78 2.80 12.90
CA GLY A 33 12.00 2.68 12.09
C GLY A 33 11.78 2.51 10.59
N CYS A 34 10.69 3.05 10.03
CA CYS A 34 10.48 3.02 8.58
C CYS A 34 11.64 3.72 7.84
N GLY A 35 12.30 2.99 6.93
CA GLY A 35 13.41 3.52 6.13
C GLY A 35 13.00 4.00 4.74
N ARG A 36 11.89 3.48 4.20
CA ARG A 36 11.37 3.86 2.88
C ARG A 36 9.89 3.51 2.75
N VAL A 37 9.14 4.36 2.04
CA VAL A 37 7.81 4.04 1.52
C VAL A 37 7.85 4.05 -0.01
N ILE A 38 7.28 3.01 -0.62
CA ILE A 38 7.03 2.91 -2.06
C ILE A 38 5.52 2.96 -2.27
N ARG A 39 5.02 3.81 -3.16
CA ARG A 39 3.60 3.90 -3.49
C ARG A 39 3.34 3.62 -4.96
N ALA A 40 2.17 3.07 -5.24
CA ALA A 40 1.61 2.95 -6.57
C ALA A 40 0.09 3.14 -6.50
N THR A 41 -0.49 3.76 -7.52
CA THR A 41 -1.94 3.88 -7.65
C THR A 41 -2.44 2.99 -8.79
N TYR A 42 -3.60 2.37 -8.59
CA TYR A 42 -4.29 1.55 -9.57
C TYR A 42 -5.73 2.03 -9.73
N VAL A 43 -6.24 2.02 -10.95
CA VAL A 43 -7.61 2.45 -11.25
C VAL A 43 -8.34 1.38 -12.04
N LYS A 44 -9.61 1.17 -11.68
CA LYS A 44 -10.55 0.32 -12.40
C LYS A 44 -11.98 0.81 -12.15
N ASP A 45 -12.75 0.96 -13.22
CA ASP A 45 -14.21 1.18 -13.16
C ASP A 45 -14.63 2.29 -12.17
N GLY A 46 -13.95 3.45 -12.22
CA GLY A 46 -14.22 4.61 -11.35
C GLY A 46 -13.69 4.50 -9.91
N VAL A 47 -12.94 3.45 -9.58
CA VAL A 47 -12.29 3.25 -8.28
C VAL A 47 -10.79 3.46 -8.42
N ALA A 48 -10.21 4.29 -7.56
CA ALA A 48 -8.76 4.48 -7.42
C ALA A 48 -8.27 3.91 -6.08
N ILE A 49 -7.14 3.22 -6.13
CA ILE A 49 -6.53 2.58 -4.96
C ILE A 49 -5.04 2.90 -4.96
N THR A 50 -4.57 3.61 -3.93
CA THR A 50 -3.14 3.74 -3.64
C THR A 50 -2.73 2.65 -2.67
N VAL A 51 -1.72 1.88 -3.03
CA VAL A 51 -0.98 1.03 -2.10
C VAL A 51 0.31 1.73 -1.71
N GLY A 52 0.64 1.73 -0.41
CA GLY A 52 1.93 2.13 0.11
C GLY A 52 2.58 0.99 0.86
N VAL A 53 3.81 0.63 0.46
CA VAL A 53 4.64 -0.39 1.11
C VAL A 53 5.74 0.31 1.89
N ALA A 54 5.67 0.23 3.22
CA ALA A 54 6.67 0.71 4.16
C ALA A 54 7.68 -0.41 4.45
N VAL A 55 8.97 -0.07 4.36
CA VAL A 55 10.10 -0.98 4.57
C VAL A 55 10.72 -0.72 5.92
N PHE A 56 10.88 -1.76 6.71
CA PHE A 56 11.52 -1.77 8.03
C PHE A 56 12.77 -2.65 8.00
N SER A 57 13.53 -2.65 9.10
CA SER A 57 14.70 -3.51 9.25
C SER A 57 14.29 -4.95 9.58
N THR A 58 13.25 -5.10 10.41
CA THR A 58 12.80 -6.39 10.93
C THR A 58 11.31 -6.64 10.71
N GLU A 59 10.91 -7.90 10.79
CA GLU A 59 9.50 -8.29 10.78
C GLU A 59 8.73 -7.78 12.01
N ALA A 60 9.36 -7.79 13.18
CA ALA A 60 8.75 -7.32 14.42
C ALA A 60 8.37 -5.82 14.34
N GLU A 61 9.23 -4.98 13.77
CA GLU A 61 8.95 -3.56 13.53
C GLU A 61 7.78 -3.36 12.57
N ALA A 62 7.76 -4.10 11.46
CA ALA A 62 6.69 -4.03 10.48
C ALA A 62 5.34 -4.46 11.07
N LEU A 63 5.31 -5.57 11.80
CA LEU A 63 4.12 -6.07 12.47
C LEU A 63 3.62 -5.07 13.53
N LYS A 64 4.52 -4.50 14.32
CA LYS A 64 4.18 -3.47 15.32
C LYS A 64 3.62 -2.22 14.65
N ALA A 65 4.21 -1.75 13.55
CA ALA A 65 3.69 -0.63 12.78
C ALA A 65 2.28 -0.90 12.22
N LYS A 66 2.03 -2.11 11.68
CA LYS A 66 0.70 -2.52 11.22
C LYS A 66 -0.32 -2.55 12.35
N ASN A 67 0.03 -3.10 13.51
CA ASN A 67 -0.89 -3.22 14.65
C ASN A 67 -1.22 -1.85 15.28
N GLN A 68 -0.30 -0.90 15.20
CA GLN A 68 -0.50 0.46 15.71
C GLN A 68 -0.99 1.45 14.64
N ALA A 69 -1.30 0.98 13.44
CA ALA A 69 -1.67 1.83 12.31
C ALA A 69 -2.94 2.62 12.64
N ALA A 70 -2.84 3.96 12.54
CA ALA A 70 -3.96 4.87 12.70
C ALA A 70 -3.83 5.97 11.63
N GLY A 71 -4.91 6.26 10.91
CA GLY A 71 -4.83 7.05 9.68
C GLY A 71 -4.61 6.16 8.45
N GLY A 72 -3.92 6.65 7.43
CA GLY A 72 -3.77 5.90 6.17
C GLY A 72 -2.64 6.42 5.28
N ILE A 73 -2.29 5.64 4.25
CA ILE A 73 -1.37 6.09 3.21
C ILE A 73 -2.02 7.22 2.41
N ALA A 74 -1.26 8.28 2.11
CA ALA A 74 -1.77 9.37 1.29
C ALA A 74 -2.00 8.89 -0.15
N PRO A 75 -3.17 9.21 -0.75
CA PRO A 75 -3.41 9.03 -2.18
C PRO A 75 -2.26 9.57 -3.03
N LEU A 76 -2.00 8.92 -4.16
CA LEU A 76 -1.03 9.35 -5.14
C LEU A 76 -1.73 9.59 -6.48
N ALA A 77 -2.01 10.86 -6.79
CA ALA A 77 -2.51 11.30 -8.08
C ALA A 77 -1.39 11.33 -9.14
N GLY A 78 -1.77 11.47 -10.41
CA GLY A 78 -0.88 11.51 -11.56
C GLY A 78 -1.02 10.30 -12.49
N ALA A 79 -0.37 10.37 -13.66
CA ALA A 79 -0.46 9.38 -14.73
C ALA A 79 -1.91 8.99 -15.11
N GLY A 80 -2.77 10.01 -15.24
CA GLY A 80 -4.19 9.85 -15.59
C GLY A 80 -5.10 9.48 -14.42
N VAL A 81 -4.61 9.55 -13.17
CA VAL A 81 -5.43 9.41 -11.96
C VAL A 81 -5.57 10.77 -11.28
N GLY A 82 -6.82 11.23 -11.14
CA GLY A 82 -7.13 12.45 -10.39
C GLY A 82 -6.94 12.28 -8.88
N ASP A 83 -7.10 13.38 -8.15
CA ASP A 83 -7.16 13.32 -6.70
C ASP A 83 -8.40 12.55 -6.22
N PHE A 84 -8.23 11.75 -5.16
CA PHE A 84 -9.33 11.02 -4.53
C PHE A 84 -9.13 11.02 -3.01
N CYS A 85 -10.17 10.66 -2.25
CA CYS A 85 -10.15 10.65 -0.79
C CYS A 85 -9.90 12.01 -0.09
N ARG A 86 -10.30 13.14 -0.70
CA ARG A 86 -10.13 14.49 -0.11
C ARG A 86 -11.22 14.90 0.90
N ALA A 87 -12.44 14.35 0.80
CA ALA A 87 -13.59 14.83 1.59
C ALA A 87 -14.46 13.70 2.18
N THR A 88 -14.01 12.45 2.13
CA THR A 88 -14.88 11.27 2.28
C THR A 88 -14.24 10.14 3.08
N VAL A 89 -15.10 9.30 3.70
CA VAL A 89 -14.69 8.02 4.29
C VAL A 89 -14.14 7.17 3.14
N CYS A 90 -12.86 6.84 3.22
CA CYS A 90 -12.21 5.94 2.29
C CYS A 90 -11.95 4.60 2.95
N LEU A 91 -11.96 3.56 2.12
CA LEU A 91 -11.65 2.22 2.58
C LEU A 91 -10.15 2.11 2.81
N ARG A 92 -9.78 1.72 4.03
CA ARG A 92 -8.39 1.55 4.45
C ARG A 92 -8.12 0.11 4.85
N ARG A 93 -6.95 -0.39 4.48
CA ARG A 93 -6.42 -1.67 4.98
C ARG A 93 -4.99 -1.47 5.47
N ALA A 94 -4.58 -2.27 6.46
CA ALA A 94 -3.23 -2.33 6.97
C ALA A 94 -2.84 -3.80 7.15
N ASN A 95 -1.73 -4.21 6.54
CA ASN A 95 -1.22 -5.58 6.56
C ASN A 95 0.31 -5.58 6.69
N SER A 96 0.89 -6.74 6.99
CA SER A 96 2.34 -6.91 7.07
C SER A 96 2.76 -8.30 6.61
N ILE A 97 3.98 -8.41 6.07
CA ILE A 97 4.64 -9.67 5.73
C ILE A 97 6.15 -9.46 5.78
N GLY A 98 6.87 -10.28 6.56
CA GLY A 98 8.29 -10.07 6.83
C GLY A 98 8.55 -8.62 7.27
N ARG A 99 9.64 -8.01 6.78
CA ARG A 99 10.01 -6.61 7.09
C ARG A 99 9.16 -5.52 6.44
N TYR A 100 8.00 -5.86 5.88
CA TYR A 100 7.14 -4.93 5.15
C TYR A 100 5.80 -4.75 5.84
N ALA A 101 5.39 -3.51 6.09
CA ALA A 101 4.00 -3.17 6.35
C ALA A 101 3.43 -2.48 5.12
N TYR A 102 2.21 -2.80 4.72
CA TYR A 102 1.59 -2.23 3.54
C TYR A 102 0.15 -1.82 3.81
N PHE A 103 -0.25 -0.73 3.17
CA PHE A 103 -1.49 -0.03 3.42
C PHE A 103 -2.18 0.25 2.11
N THR A 104 -3.50 0.06 2.05
CA THR A 104 -4.31 0.50 0.92
C THR A 104 -5.22 1.64 1.35
N GLN A 105 -5.40 2.59 0.43
CA GLN A 105 -6.35 3.69 0.54
C GLN A 105 -7.15 3.68 -0.76
N ALA A 106 -8.44 3.35 -0.69
CA ALA A 106 -9.33 3.27 -1.83
C ALA A 106 -10.48 4.28 -1.76
N GLY A 107 -10.80 4.88 -2.90
CA GLY A 107 -11.90 5.84 -3.06
C GLY A 107 -12.40 5.90 -4.50
N PHE A 108 -13.53 6.58 -4.70
CA PHE A 108 -14.05 6.83 -6.04
C PHE A 108 -13.34 8.02 -6.69
N THR A 109 -13.14 7.93 -8.00
CA THR A 109 -12.50 8.99 -8.82
C THR A 109 -13.42 10.19 -9.03
N ASP A 110 -14.72 10.03 -8.82
CA ASP A 110 -15.73 11.10 -8.86
C ASP A 110 -15.88 11.85 -7.52
N GLY A 111 -15.12 11.44 -6.49
CA GLY A 111 -15.12 12.05 -5.17
C GLY A 111 -16.27 11.65 -4.23
N ARG A 112 -17.19 10.76 -4.66
CA ARG A 112 -18.31 10.33 -3.80
C ARG A 112 -17.85 9.51 -2.59
N LYS A 113 -18.68 9.45 -1.55
CA LYS A 113 -18.40 8.71 -0.32
C LYS A 113 -18.46 7.21 -0.56
N VAL A 114 -17.56 6.47 0.09
CA VAL A 114 -17.63 5.01 0.17
C VAL A 114 -18.65 4.62 1.23
N THR A 115 -19.55 3.72 0.87
CA THR A 115 -20.56 3.13 1.76
C THR A 115 -20.37 1.61 1.85
N LYS A 116 -21.06 0.98 2.80
CA LYS A 116 -21.06 -0.50 2.92
C LYS A 116 -21.71 -1.21 1.72
N ALA A 117 -22.53 -0.50 0.93
CA ALA A 117 -23.18 -1.06 -0.25
C ALA A 117 -22.26 -1.12 -1.48
N ASP A 118 -21.14 -0.39 -1.47
CA ASP A 118 -20.23 -0.24 -2.61
C ASP A 118 -19.32 -1.47 -2.80
N LYS A 119 -19.89 -2.65 -3.04
CA LYS A 119 -19.13 -3.90 -3.25
C LYS A 119 -17.92 -3.77 -4.20
N PRO A 120 -17.99 -3.04 -5.32
CA PRO A 120 -16.84 -2.91 -6.23
C PRO A 120 -15.58 -2.33 -5.58
N ILE A 121 -15.71 -1.39 -4.63
CA ILE A 121 -14.53 -0.79 -3.99
C ILE A 121 -13.84 -1.75 -3.01
N PHE A 122 -14.62 -2.61 -2.34
CA PHE A 122 -14.08 -3.64 -1.46
C PHE A 122 -13.32 -4.67 -2.30
N GLN A 123 -13.92 -5.14 -3.40
CA GLN A 123 -13.27 -6.05 -4.33
C GLN A 123 -11.96 -5.48 -4.87
N ALA A 124 -11.99 -4.21 -5.31
CA ALA A 124 -10.81 -3.57 -5.86
C ALA A 124 -9.71 -3.33 -4.82
N SER A 125 -10.08 -2.97 -3.59
CA SER A 125 -9.12 -2.88 -2.48
C SER A 125 -8.51 -4.25 -2.17
N ASP A 126 -9.30 -5.32 -2.13
CA ASP A 126 -8.83 -6.67 -1.81
C ASP A 126 -7.93 -7.21 -2.94
N ASP A 127 -8.22 -6.92 -4.20
CA ASP A 127 -7.38 -7.28 -5.35
C ASP A 127 -6.01 -6.61 -5.31
N VAL A 128 -5.96 -5.30 -5.06
CA VAL A 128 -4.70 -4.55 -4.94
C VAL A 128 -3.92 -5.00 -3.70
N ASN A 129 -4.62 -5.32 -2.61
CA ASN A 129 -4.01 -5.84 -1.39
C ASN A 129 -3.34 -7.21 -1.62
N SER A 130 -4.05 -8.16 -2.23
CA SER A 130 -3.51 -9.48 -2.58
C SER A 130 -2.39 -9.38 -3.61
N PHE A 131 -2.50 -8.46 -4.56
CA PHE A 131 -1.42 -8.18 -5.50
C PHE A 131 -0.16 -7.69 -4.78
N ALA A 132 -0.28 -6.73 -3.85
CA ALA A 132 0.85 -6.24 -3.08
C ALA A 132 1.52 -7.35 -2.26
N PHE A 133 0.73 -8.19 -1.59
CA PHE A 133 1.24 -9.39 -0.90
C PHE A 133 2.05 -10.30 -1.84
N ASN A 134 1.47 -10.68 -2.99
CA ASN A 134 2.11 -11.56 -3.96
C ASN A 134 3.42 -10.98 -4.50
N GLN A 135 3.47 -9.67 -4.79
CA GLN A 135 4.68 -9.00 -5.25
C GLN A 135 5.77 -8.98 -4.17
N ILE A 136 5.42 -8.70 -2.92
CA ILE A 136 6.38 -8.70 -1.80
C ILE A 136 6.91 -10.12 -1.58
N TYR A 137 6.03 -11.11 -1.55
CA TYR A 137 6.38 -12.51 -1.35
C TYR A 137 7.28 -13.05 -2.47
N ALA A 138 6.93 -12.80 -3.73
CA ALA A 138 7.73 -13.20 -4.89
C ALA A 138 9.13 -12.58 -4.85
N ARG A 139 9.25 -11.29 -4.48
CA ARG A 139 10.55 -10.63 -4.28
C ARG A 139 11.35 -11.31 -3.18
N GLY A 140 10.73 -11.62 -2.03
CA GLY A 140 11.39 -12.32 -0.93
C GLY A 140 11.92 -13.69 -1.35
N ARG A 141 11.09 -14.48 -2.06
CA ARG A 141 11.50 -15.77 -2.64
C ARG A 141 12.69 -15.64 -3.58
N ALA A 142 12.65 -14.69 -4.52
CA ALA A 142 13.73 -14.48 -5.49
C ALA A 142 15.06 -14.13 -4.80
N GLN A 143 15.03 -13.29 -3.75
CA GLN A 143 16.22 -12.96 -2.98
C GLN A 143 16.78 -14.16 -2.20
N ALA A 144 15.91 -14.95 -1.58
CA ALA A 144 16.32 -16.17 -0.87
C ALA A 144 16.94 -17.20 -1.82
N SER A 145 16.35 -17.41 -3.00
CA SER A 145 16.88 -18.30 -4.03
C SER A 145 18.24 -17.83 -4.55
N ALA A 146 18.44 -16.52 -4.74
CA ALA A 146 19.73 -15.97 -5.16
C ALA A 146 20.82 -16.16 -4.10
N ALA A 147 20.49 -15.96 -2.82
CA ALA A 147 21.43 -16.17 -1.71
C ALA A 147 21.83 -17.65 -1.56
N ALA A 148 20.88 -18.58 -1.73
CA ALA A 148 21.16 -20.02 -1.67
C ALA A 148 21.98 -20.54 -2.86
N GLY A 149 21.92 -19.85 -4.01
CA GLY A 149 22.70 -20.19 -5.21
C GLY A 149 24.05 -19.48 -5.32
N ALA A 150 24.38 -18.57 -4.40
CA ALA A 150 25.68 -17.94 -4.37
C ALA A 150 26.72 -18.96 -3.84
N PRO A 151 27.88 -19.13 -4.50
CA PRO A 151 28.99 -19.89 -3.92
C PRO A 151 29.31 -19.34 -2.54
N GLY A 152 29.41 -20.21 -1.53
CA GLY A 152 29.75 -19.79 -0.17
C GLY A 152 31.09 -19.04 -0.16
N GLU A 153 31.12 -17.87 0.48
CA GLU A 153 32.37 -17.19 0.87
C GLU A 153 33.12 -18.00 1.92
#